data_AF-A0A962RQY0-F1
#
_entry.id   AF-A0A962RQY0-F1
#
_cell.length_a   1.000
_cell.length_b   1.000
_cell.length_c   1.000
_cell.angle_alpha   90.00
_cell.angle_beta   90.00
_cell.angle_gamma   90.00
#
_symmetry.space_group_name_H-M   'P 1'
#
loop_
_entity.id
_entity.type
_entity.pdbx_description
1 polymer ?
#
loop_
_entity_poly.entity_id
_entity_poly.type
_entity_poly.pdbx_seq_one_letter_code
_entity_poly.pdbx_strand_id
1 'polypeptide(L)' 'MSATAEKATGKCPVMHGAITSNESSVTKWWPNTLNLDILHQHDAKTNPMGAGFDYRKALESL' A
#
# COMPACT_ATOMS: atom_id res chain seq x y z
N MET A 1 -14.04 29.81 23.12
CA MET A 1 -12.58 29.92 22.96
C MET A 1 -12.04 28.50 22.78
N SER A 2 -11.59 27.97 21.64
CA SER A 2 -11.55 28.36 20.24
C SER A 2 -11.46 27.02 19.50
N ALA A 3 -12.35 26.77 18.53
CA ALA A 3 -12.18 25.67 17.59
C ALA A 3 -11.24 26.17 16.49
N THR A 4 -10.01 25.67 16.46
CA THR A 4 -9.07 25.91 15.36
C THR A 4 -9.61 25.22 14.11
N ALA A 5 -9.96 26.02 13.10
CA ALA A 5 -10.26 25.54 11.76
C ALA A 5 -8.99 24.97 11.12
N GLU A 6 -8.94 23.66 10.90
CA GLU A 6 -7.87 23.02 10.15
C GLU A 6 -8.08 23.29 8.64
N LYS A 7 -7.13 24.02 8.05
CA LYS A 7 -7.16 24.44 6.65
C LYS A 7 -6.95 23.20 5.76
N ALA A 8 -7.98 22.73 5.09
CA ALA A 8 -7.89 21.61 4.13
C ALA A 8 -7.12 22.02 2.87
N THR A 9 -5.79 22.04 2.93
CA THR A 9 -4.92 22.32 1.77
C THR A 9 -4.63 21.02 1.02
N GLY A 10 -5.19 20.85 -0.18
CA GLY A 10 -4.75 19.80 -1.12
C GLY A 10 -5.75 18.69 -1.48
N LYS A 11 -7.07 18.88 -1.30
CA LYS A 11 -8.04 17.88 -1.78
C LYS A 11 -8.35 18.09 -3.26
N CYS A 12 -8.30 17.02 -4.06
CA CYS A 12 -8.74 17.04 -5.46
C CYS A 12 -10.23 17.42 -5.51
N PRO A 13 -10.63 18.45 -6.28
CA PRO A 13 -12.01 18.96 -6.28
C PRO A 13 -13.02 17.98 -6.90
N VAL A 14 -12.55 16.97 -7.62
CA VAL A 14 -13.36 15.87 -8.14
C VAL A 14 -12.98 14.59 -7.40
N MET A 15 -13.91 14.07 -6.62
CA MET A 15 -13.75 12.79 -5.96
C MET A 15 -13.82 11.68 -7.00
N HIS A 16 -12.73 10.92 -7.16
CA HIS A 16 -12.69 9.73 -8.00
C HIS A 16 -12.98 8.51 -7.12
N GLY A 17 -13.95 7.67 -7.50
CA GLY A 17 -14.41 6.52 -6.71
C GLY A 17 -13.45 5.32 -6.67
N ALA A 18 -12.17 5.51 -6.98
CA ALA A 18 -11.17 4.46 -6.97
C ALA A 18 -10.67 4.19 -5.53
N ILE A 19 -10.39 2.92 -5.21
CA ILE A 19 -9.80 2.52 -3.93
C ILE A 19 -8.28 2.65 -4.06
N THR A 20 -7.77 3.86 -3.85
CA THR A 20 -6.33 4.17 -3.94
C THR A 20 -5.68 4.37 -2.56
N SER A 21 -6.45 4.29 -1.48
CA SER A 21 -6.00 4.38 -0.10
C SER A 21 -6.53 3.20 0.73
N ASN A 22 -5.88 2.93 1.87
CA ASN A 22 -6.26 1.84 2.78
C ASN A 22 -7.50 2.15 3.64
N GLU A 23 -8.12 3.33 3.49
CA GLU A 23 -9.26 3.76 4.33
C GLU A 23 -10.52 2.92 4.11
N SER A 24 -10.65 2.30 2.93
CA SER A 24 -11.81 1.50 2.51
C SER A 24 -11.61 -0.01 2.69
N SER A 25 -10.71 -0.42 3.58
CA SER A 25 -10.42 -1.85 3.81
C SER A 25 -11.63 -2.62 4.35
N VAL A 26 -11.86 -3.81 3.81
CA VAL A 26 -12.88 -4.78 4.26
C VAL A 26 -12.66 -5.21 5.71
N THR A 27 -11.40 -5.27 6.16
CA THR A 27 -11.03 -5.64 7.54
C THR A 27 -11.56 -4.66 8.59
N LYS A 28 -11.93 -3.43 8.21
CA LYS A 28 -12.59 -2.47 9.10
C LYS A 28 -13.98 -2.95 9.53
N TRP A 29 -14.70 -3.65 8.66
CA TRP A 29 -16.03 -4.18 8.92
C TRP A 29 -16.00 -5.55 9.60
N TRP A 30 -15.01 -6.37 9.25
CA TRP A 30 -14.83 -7.70 9.82
C TRP A 30 -13.41 -7.88 10.40
N PRO A 31 -13.15 -7.36 11.61
CA PRO A 31 -11.80 -7.33 12.16
C PRO A 31 -11.22 -8.69 12.52
N ASN A 32 -12.06 -9.72 12.66
CA ASN A 32 -11.66 -11.08 13.09
C ASN A 32 -11.62 -12.10 11.93
N THR A 33 -11.59 -11.65 10.67
CA THR A 33 -11.42 -12.55 9.52
C THR A 33 -10.03 -13.16 9.48
N LEU A 34 -9.91 -14.35 8.89
CA LEU A 34 -8.62 -14.96 8.62
C LEU A 34 -7.77 -14.04 7.72
N ASN A 35 -6.56 -13.70 8.17
CA ASN A 35 -5.64 -12.85 7.43
C ASN A 35 -4.85 -13.68 6.41
N LEU A 36 -5.23 -13.60 5.13
CA LEU A 36 -4.51 -14.22 4.02
C LEU A 36 -3.45 -13.29 3.41
N ASP A 37 -3.36 -12.04 3.88
CA ASP A 37 -2.49 -11.04 3.26
C ASP A 37 -1.02 -11.41 3.33
N ILE A 38 -0.64 -12.10 4.38
CA ILE A 38 0.72 -12.58 4.62
C ILE A 38 1.21 -13.58 3.56
N LEU A 39 0.29 -14.33 2.93
CA LEU A 39 0.65 -15.41 2.01
C LEU A 39 0.98 -14.91 0.61
N HIS A 40 0.61 -13.67 0.28
CA HIS A 40 0.90 -13.05 -1.01
C HIS A 40 1.92 -11.90 -0.89
N GLN A 41 2.56 -11.75 0.28
CA GLN A 41 3.68 -10.84 0.44
C GLN A 41 4.89 -11.29 -0.39
N HIS A 42 5.66 -10.33 -0.90
CA HIS A 42 6.88 -10.55 -1.69
C HIS A 42 6.68 -11.36 -2.98
N ASP A 43 5.49 -11.29 -3.60
CA ASP A 43 5.25 -11.87 -4.92
C ASP A 43 6.02 -11.13 -6.04
N ALA A 44 6.26 -11.83 -7.15
CA ALA A 44 7.02 -11.36 -8.30
C ALA A 44 6.50 -10.04 -8.89
N LYS A 45 5.18 -9.77 -8.81
CA LYS A 45 4.56 -8.52 -9.30
C LYS A 45 5.09 -7.27 -8.60
N THR A 46 5.49 -7.40 -7.34
CA THR A 46 6.01 -6.30 -6.54
C THR A 46 7.54 -6.18 -6.60
N ASN A 47 8.22 -7.19 -7.15
CA ASN A 47 9.68 -7.19 -7.24
C ASN A 47 10.15 -6.37 -8.46
N PRO A 48 10.80 -5.21 -8.26
CA PRO A 48 11.26 -4.37 -9.36
C PRO A 48 12.48 -4.94 -10.10
N MET A 49 13.19 -5.91 -9.53
CA MET A 49 14.43 -6.45 -10.08
C MET A 49 14.20 -7.44 -11.24
N GLY A 50 12.96 -7.90 -11.42
CA GLY A 50 12.59 -8.87 -12.44
C GLY A 50 12.91 -10.32 -12.04
N ALA A 51 12.26 -11.27 -12.72
CA ALA A 51 12.24 -12.68 -12.31
C ALA A 51 13.61 -13.40 -12.39
N GLY A 52 14.55 -12.89 -13.20
CA GLY A 52 15.87 -13.51 -13.40
C GLY A 52 17.00 -12.88 -12.58
N PHE A 53 16.70 -11.91 -11.71
CA PHE A 53 17.73 -11.19 -10.98
C PHE A 53 18.23 -12.00 -9.77
N ASP A 54 19.53 -12.29 -9.74
CA ASP A 54 20.21 -12.95 -8.63
C ASP A 54 21.08 -11.94 -7.86
N TYR A 55 20.64 -11.60 -6.65
CA TYR A 55 21.35 -10.66 -5.79
C TYR A 55 22.72 -11.17 -5.35
N ARG A 56 22.90 -12.48 -5.13
CA ARG A 56 24.19 -13.04 -4.69
C ARG A 56 25.23 -12.89 -5.79
N LYS A 57 24.85 -13.22 -7.03
CA LYS A 57 25.72 -13.06 -8.20
C LYS A 57 26.10 -11.60 -8.44
N ALA A 58 25.15 -10.66 -8.29
CA ALA A 58 25.44 -9.24 -8.44
C ALA A 58 26.47 -8.75 -7.42
N LEU A 59 26.36 -9.25 -6.17
CA LEU A 59 27.28 -8.89 -5.10
C LEU A 59 28.73 -9.36 -5.35
N GLU A 60 28.93 -10.49 -6.01
CA GLU A 60 30.28 -11.00 -6.35
C GLU A 60 31.04 -10.09 -7.32
N SER A 61 30.33 -9.28 -8.11
CA SER A 61 30.91 -8.36 -9.08
C SER A 61 31.17 -6.94 -8.54
N LEU A 62 30.88 -6.72 -7.26
CA LEU A 62 30.97 -5.43 -6.58
C LEU A 62 32.31 -5.28 -5.85
#